data_AF-A0AAD7GNT3-F1
#
_entry.id   AF-A0AAD7GNT3-F1
#
_cell.length_a   1.000
_cell.length_b   1.000
_cell.length_c   1.000
_cell.angle_alpha   90.00
_cell.angle_beta   90.00
_cell.angle_gamma   90.00
#
_symmetry.space_group_name_H-M   'P 1'
#
loop_
_entity.id
_entity.type
_entity.pdbx_description
1 polymer ?
#
loop_
_entity_poly.entity_id
_entity_poly.type
_entity_poly.pdbx_seq_one_letter_code
_entity_poly.pdbx_strand_id
1 'polypeptide(L)' 'LTDKEIPHRTKTTRLVFEAWDQYYVELKAALRASIGRISFTADIWSSKGLNAYLAITAHWL' A
#
# COMPACT_ATOMS: atom_id res chain seq x y z
N LEU A 1 -1.51 25.50 -15.22
CA LEU A 1 -1.26 25.05 -13.84
C LEU A 1 -0.51 26.15 -13.12
N THR A 2 -1.18 26.79 -12.17
CA THR A 2 -0.60 27.77 -11.25
C THR A 2 -0.13 27.06 -9.99
N ASP A 3 0.83 27.64 -9.26
CA ASP A 3 1.38 27.06 -8.03
C ASP A 3 0.31 26.75 -6.97
N LYS A 4 -0.78 27.53 -6.97
CA LYS A 4 -1.95 27.33 -6.10
C LYS A 4 -2.74 26.04 -6.42
N GLU A 5 -2.60 25.50 -7.62
CA GLU A 5 -3.28 24.28 -8.07
C GLU A 5 -2.46 23.03 -7.76
N ILE A 6 -1.18 23.17 -7.40
CA ILE A 6 -0.31 22.05 -7.04
C ILE A 6 -0.49 21.75 -5.54
N PRO A 7 -0.94 20.55 -5.15
CA PRO A 7 -1.10 20.23 -3.74
C PRO A 7 0.26 20.17 -3.04
N HIS A 8 0.38 20.90 -1.94
CA HIS A 8 1.56 20.82 -1.06
C HIS A 8 1.73 19.39 -0.52
N ARG A 9 2.96 19.01 -0.17
CA ARG A 9 3.30 17.68 0.37
C ARG A 9 2.30 17.18 1.42
N THR A 10 1.96 18.02 2.39
CA THR A 10 1.00 17.66 3.46
C THR A 10 -0.37 17.29 2.91
N LYS A 11 -0.87 18.05 1.91
CA LYS A 11 -2.14 17.78 1.24
C LYS A 11 -2.07 16.47 0.45
N THR A 12 -0.98 16.26 -0.30
CA THR A 12 -0.76 15.01 -1.05
C THR A 12 -0.68 13.80 -0.12
N THR A 13 0.07 13.87 0.98
CA THR A 13 0.16 12.81 1.98
C THR A 13 -1.22 12.48 2.56
N ARG A 14 -2.01 13.50 2.93
CA ARG A 14 -3.38 13.29 3.41
C ARG A 14 -4.25 12.57 2.36
N LEU A 15 -4.21 13.03 1.12
CA LEU A 15 -5.01 12.44 0.03
C LEU A 15 -4.62 10.98 -0.24
N VAL A 16 -3.33 10.63 -0.14
CA VAL A 16 -2.86 9.24 -0.27
C VAL A 16 -3.44 8.35 0.84
N PHE A 17 -3.46 8.84 2.09
CA PHE A 17 -4.07 8.09 3.19
C PHE A 17 -5.59 7.95 3.04
N GLU A 18 -6.29 9.02 2.64
CA GLU A 18 -7.73 8.98 2.40
C GLU A 18 -8.11 7.99 1.29
N ALA A 19 -7.34 7.97 0.20
CA ALA A 19 -7.52 7.00 -0.89
C ALA A 19 -7.22 5.57 -0.42
N TRP A 20 -6.18 5.38 0.39
CA TRP A 20 -5.85 4.09 0.98
C TRP A 20 -6.96 3.56 1.88
N ASP A 21 -7.52 4.40 2.76
CA ASP A 21 -8.58 3.98 3.67
C ASP A 21 -9.82 3.47 2.92
N GLN A 22 -10.17 4.12 1.81
CA GLN A 22 -11.24 3.68 0.92
C GLN A 22 -10.92 2.32 0.28
N TYR A 23 -9.75 2.21 -0.34
CA TYR A 23 -9.30 0.96 -0.96
C TYR A 23 -9.19 -0.19 0.04
N TYR A 24 -8.78 0.09 1.28
CA TYR A 24 -8.60 -0.90 2.33
C TYR A 24 -9.90 -1.61 2.70
N VAL A 25 -11.04 -0.93 2.63
CA VAL A 25 -12.36 -1.55 2.84
C VAL A 25 -12.65 -2.60 1.76
N GLU A 26 -12.42 -2.25 0.50
CA GLU A 26 -12.63 -3.14 -0.65
C GLU A 26 -11.65 -4.32 -0.62
N LEU A 27 -10.37 -4.06 -0.34
CA LEU A 27 -9.33 -5.08 -0.21
C LEU A 27 -9.70 -6.11 0.87
N LYS A 28 -10.17 -5.67 2.04
CA LYS A 28 -10.61 -6.60 3.09
C LYS A 28 -11.77 -7.48 2.64
N ALA A 29 -12.72 -6.93 1.88
CA ALA A 29 -13.83 -7.70 1.35
C ALA A 29 -13.34 -8.76 0.35
N ALA A 30 -12.42 -8.39 -0.54
CA ALA A 30 -11.81 -9.31 -1.50
C ALA A 30 -11.04 -10.44 -0.80
N LEU A 31 -10.21 -10.12 0.19
CA LEU A 31 -9.45 -11.13 0.95
C LEU A 31 -10.36 -12.06 1.75
N ARG A 32 -11.47 -11.56 2.31
CA ARG A 32 -12.47 -12.41 2.97
C ARG A 32 -13.14 -13.37 2.00
N ALA A 33 -13.37 -12.96 0.76
CA ALA A 33 -13.94 -13.83 -0.27
C ALA A 33 -12.95 -14.91 -0.75
N SER A 34 -11.64 -14.66 -0.65
CA SER A 34 -10.59 -15.58 -1.10
C SER A 34 -9.98 -16.45 0.00
N ILE A 35 -10.66 -16.63 1.15
CA ILE A 35 -10.16 -17.49 2.25
C ILE A 35 -9.79 -18.89 1.70
N GLY A 36 -8.60 -19.36 2.05
CA GLY A 36 -8.05 -20.63 1.57
C GLY A 36 -7.40 -20.58 0.17
N ARG A 37 -7.45 -19.42 -0.50
CA ARG A 37 -6.86 -19.17 -1.83
C ARG A 37 -5.95 -17.94 -1.83
N ILE A 38 -5.42 -17.57 -0.66
CA ILE A 38 -4.46 -16.48 -0.51
C ILE A 38 -3.07 -17.08 -0.35
N SER A 39 -2.13 -16.65 -1.17
CA SER A 39 -0.70 -16.91 -1.00
C SER A 39 0.04 -15.60 -0.72
N PHE A 40 1.19 -15.70 -0.07
CA PHE A 40 2.04 -14.54 0.24
C PHE A 40 3.44 -14.77 -0.30
N THR A 41 4.03 -13.72 -0.84
CA THR A 41 5.47 -13.63 -1.11
C THR A 41 6.08 -12.64 -0.13
N ALA A 42 7.28 -12.97 0.35
CA ALA A 42 8.03 -12.12 1.24
C ALA A 42 9.39 -11.85 0.60
N ASP A 43 9.62 -10.60 0.22
CA ASP A 43 10.92 -10.13 -0.25
C ASP A 43 11.66 -9.53 0.95
N ILE A 44 12.84 -10.07 1.26
CA ILE A 44 13.68 -9.61 2.36
C ILE A 44 15.02 -9.20 1.79
N TRP A 45 15.45 -7.97 2.09
CA TRP A 45 16.74 -7.47 1.63
C TRP A 45 17.30 -6.44 2.60
N SER A 46 18.59 -6.16 2.47
CA SER A 46 19.25 -5.05 3.14
C SER A 46 19.68 -4.00 2.12
N SER A 47 19.70 -2.73 2.54
CA SER A 47 20.31 -1.65 1.76
C SER A 47 21.80 -1.57 2.00
N LYS A 48 22.52 -0.85 1.13
CA LYS A 48 23.94 -0.51 1.35
C LYS A 48 24.19 0.25 2.65
N GLY A 49 23.17 0.94 3.17
CA GLY A 49 23.19 1.61 4.47
C GLY A 49 22.86 0.69 5.65
N LEU A 50 22.88 -0.64 5.47
CA LEU A 50 22.60 -1.66 6.49
C LEU A 50 21.18 -1.62 7.09
N ASN A 51 20.23 -0.92 6.46
CA ASN A 51 18.83 -1.03 6.83
C ASN A 51 18.23 -2.31 6.25
N ALA A 52 17.55 -3.10 7.08
CA ALA A 52 16.80 -4.27 6.67
C ALA A 52 15.37 -3.87 6.25
N TYR A 53 14.86 -4.51 5.20
CA TYR A 53 13.53 -4.32 4.66
C TYR A 53 12.82 -5.67 4.51
N LEU A 54 11.50 -5.64 4.69
CA LEU A 54 10.59 -6.74 4.44
C LEU A 54 9.40 -6.19 3.65
N ALA A 55 9.19 -6.68 2.43
CA ALA A 55 7.95 -6.48 1.71
C ALA A 55 7.14 -7.76 1.71
N ILE A 56 5.85 -7.65 1.99
CA ILE A 56 4.91 -8.77 1.94
C ILE A 56 3.86 -8.44 0.88
N THR A 57 3.69 -9.32 -0.10
CA THR A 57 2.66 -9.20 -1.13
C THR A 57 1.69 -10.37 -1.01
N ALA A 58 0.40 -10.08 -0.94
CA ALA A 58 -0.64 -11.10 -1.00
C ALA A 58 -1.08 -11.30 -2.45
N HIS A 59 -1.25 -12.54 -2.87
CA HIS A 59 -1.87 -12.94 -4.14
C HIS A 59 -3.13 -13.75 -3.81
N TRP A 60 -4.25 -13.40 -4.42
CA TRP A 60 -5.53 -14.08 -4.20
C TRP A 60 -6.31 -14.23 -5.51
N LEU A 61 -7.13 -15.30 -5.59
CA LEU A 61 -7.98 -15.66 -6.75
C LEU A 61 -9.48 -15.68 -6.39
#